data_AF-A0A527FUM6-F1
#
_entry.id   AF-A0A527FUM6-F1
#
_cell.length_a   1.000
_cell.length_b   1.000
_cell.length_c   1.000
_cell.angle_alpha   90.00
_cell.angle_beta   90.00
_cell.angle_gamma   90.00
#
_symmetry.space_group_name_H-M   'P 1'
#
loop_
_entity.id
_entity.type
_entity.pdbx_description
1 polymer ?
#
loop_
_entity_poly.entity_id
_entity_poly.type
_entity_poly.pdbx_seq_one_letter_code
_entity_poly.pdbx_strand_id
1 'polypeptide(L)' 'ADIAKAMAKEGIYLWHGHNYGLEPIRRLGLADRNGVVRIGLAHYNTEAEVDFLLATLADWMKMRT' A
#
# COMPACT_ATOMS: atom_id res chain seq x y z
N ALA A 1 4.77 8.27 -0.81
CA ALA A 1 4.72 7.54 -2.10
C ALA A 1 5.78 6.43 -2.23
N ASP A 2 6.85 6.46 -1.43
CA ASP A 2 8.04 5.60 -1.62
C ASP A 2 7.72 4.11 -1.57
N ILE A 3 6.87 3.68 -0.64
CA ILE A 3 6.42 2.29 -0.56
C ILE A 3 5.72 1.85 -1.85
N ALA A 4 4.80 2.65 -2.39
CA ALA A 4 4.08 2.32 -3.61
C ALA A 4 5.04 2.23 -4.82
N LYS A 5 6.05 3.11 -4.87
CA LYS A 5 7.11 3.05 -5.90
C LYS A 5 7.99 1.81 -5.74
N ALA A 6 8.31 1.40 -4.52
CA ALA A 6 9.11 0.20 -4.26
C ALA A 6 8.35 -1.07 -4.64
N MET A 7 7.10 -1.19 -4.20
CA MET A 7 6.23 -2.32 -4.52
C MET A 7 5.99 -2.44 -6.04
N ALA A 8 5.83 -1.32 -6.75
CA ALA A 8 5.67 -1.33 -8.20
C ALA A 8 6.88 -1.92 -8.95
N LYS A 9 8.11 -1.81 -8.41
CA LYS A 9 9.30 -2.44 -9.00
C LYS A 9 9.26 -3.96 -8.89
N GLU A 10 8.58 -4.48 -7.89
CA GLU A 10 8.36 -5.90 -7.64
C GLU A 10 7.07 -6.42 -8.31
N GLY A 11 6.42 -5.61 -9.15
CA GLY A 11 5.19 -5.97 -9.84
C GLY A 11 3.91 -5.86 -8.99
N ILE A 12 3.97 -5.22 -7.81
CA ILE A 12 2.84 -5.04 -6.90
C ILE A 12 2.29 -3.61 -7.05
N TYR A 13 1.04 -3.49 -7.51
CA TYR A 13 0.41 -2.21 -7.79
C TYR A 13 -0.54 -1.78 -6.68
N LEU A 14 -0.31 -0.58 -6.13
CA LEU A 14 -1.01 -0.04 -4.97
C LEU A 14 -1.52 1.37 -5.23
N TRP A 15 -2.60 1.75 -4.56
CA TRP A 15 -3.06 3.14 -4.58
C TRP A 15 -2.41 3.93 -3.45
N HIS A 16 -1.79 5.06 -3.76
CA HIS A 16 -1.24 6.00 -2.77
C HIS A 16 -2.07 7.30 -2.72
N GLY A 17 -2.37 7.79 -1.52
CA GLY A 17 -3.01 9.08 -1.28
C GLY A 17 -4.34 8.96 -0.54
N HIS A 18 -5.29 9.82 -0.90
CA HIS A 18 -6.58 9.90 -0.20
C HIS A 18 -7.60 8.84 -0.63
N ASN A 19 -7.36 8.10 -1.71
CA ASN A 19 -8.24 7.03 -2.20
C ASN A 19 -9.70 7.47 -2.43
N TYR A 20 -9.93 8.74 -2.78
CA TYR A 20 -11.24 9.41 -2.80
C TYR A 20 -12.02 9.41 -1.47
N GLY A 21 -11.42 8.91 -0.38
CA GLY A 21 -11.96 8.94 0.98
C GLY A 21 -11.48 10.15 1.76
N LEU A 22 -11.81 11.37 1.31
CA LEU A 22 -11.33 12.61 1.92
C LEU A 22 -11.73 12.75 3.40
N GLU A 23 -12.98 12.46 3.73
CA GLU A 23 -13.50 12.57 5.10
C GLU A 23 -12.86 11.59 6.09
N PRO A 24 -12.72 10.28 5.78
CA PRO A 24 -11.93 9.36 6.60
C PRO A 24 -10.49 9.82 6.83
N ILE A 25 -9.80 10.26 5.78
CA ILE A 25 -8.41 10.73 5.87
C ILE A 25 -8.30 11.94 6.80
N ARG A 26 -9.24 12.88 6.71
CA ARG A 26 -9.31 14.07 7.57
C ARG A 26 -9.55 13.68 9.03
N ARG A 27 -10.53 12.81 9.29
CA ARG A 27 -10.88 12.36 10.65
C ARG A 27 -9.75 11.58 11.33
N LEU A 28 -8.92 10.88 10.57
CA LEU A 28 -7.75 10.15 11.06
C LEU A 28 -6.48 11.02 11.18
N GLY A 29 -6.54 12.31 10.84
CA GLY A 29 -5.38 13.20 10.90
C GLY A 29 -4.29 12.85 9.88
N LEU A 30 -4.65 12.24 8.75
CA LEU A 30 -3.72 11.77 7.72
C LEU A 30 -3.65 12.70 6.50
N ALA A 31 -4.44 13.78 6.49
CA ALA A 31 -4.52 14.73 5.37
C ALA A 31 -3.14 15.32 5.02
N ASP A 32 -2.42 15.84 6.01
CA ASP A 32 -1.09 16.44 5.83
C ASP A 32 0.04 15.40 5.74
N ARG A 33 -0.29 14.11 5.88
CA ARG A 33 0.65 12.99 5.85
C ARG A 33 0.65 12.26 4.50
N ASN A 34 0.15 12.91 3.45
CA ASN A 34 -0.03 12.32 2.11
C ASN A 34 -0.99 11.12 2.07
N GLY A 35 -1.87 10.97 3.06
CA GLY A 35 -2.86 9.90 3.12
C GLY A 35 -2.29 8.53 3.46
N VAL A 36 -2.74 7.50 2.74
CA VAL A 36 -2.40 6.09 2.99
C VAL A 36 -2.04 5.36 1.71
N VAL A 37 -1.55 4.13 1.86
CA VAL A 37 -1.51 3.16 0.77
C VAL A 37 -2.62 2.15 0.95
N ARG A 38 -3.32 1.83 -0.14
CA ARG A 38 -4.41 0.85 -0.16
C ARG A 38 -4.11 -0.21 -1.21
N ILE A 39 -4.25 -1.47 -0.79
CA ILE A 39 -4.35 -2.62 -1.68
C ILE A 39 -5.81 -3.07 -1.76
N GLY A 40 -6.29 -3.38 -2.96
CA GLY A 40 -7.60 -3.96 -3.18
C GLY A 40 -7.41 -5.35 -3.77
N LEU A 41 -7.99 -6.37 -3.13
CA LEU A 41 -8.05 -7.71 -3.66
C LEU A 41 -9.32 -7.88 -4.50
N ALA A 42 -9.22 -8.65 -5.57
CA ALA A 42 -10.32 -9.07 -6.43
C ALA A 42 -10.47 -10.60 -6.38
N HIS A 43 -11.55 -11.12 -6.97
CA HIS A 43 -11.87 -12.55 -6.97
C HIS A 43 -10.87 -13.42 -7.72
N TYR A 44 -10.00 -12.81 -8.54
CA TYR A 44 -8.94 -13.50 -9.28
C TYR A 44 -7.59 -13.45 -8.55
N ASN A 45 -7.49 -12.79 -7.39
CA ASN A 45 -6.28 -12.86 -6.60
C ASN A 45 -6.15 -14.21 -5.89
N THR A 46 -4.91 -14.66 -5.74
CA THR A 46 -4.60 -15.94 -5.08
C THR A 46 -3.93 -15.72 -3.72
N GLU A 47 -3.99 -16.72 -2.83
CA GLU A 47 -3.26 -16.70 -1.55
C GLU A 47 -1.75 -16.52 -1.77
N ALA A 48 -1.18 -17.15 -2.81
CA ALA A 48 0.23 -17.00 -3.14
C ALA A 48 0.62 -15.55 -3.51
N GLU A 49 -0.27 -14.80 -4.18
CA GLU A 49 -0.04 -13.37 -4.45
C GLU A 49 -0.09 -12.53 -3.18
N VAL A 50 -0.97 -12.89 -2.24
CA VAL A 50 -1.04 -12.22 -0.93
C VAL A 50 0.22 -12.51 -0.11
N ASP A 51 0.70 -13.75 -0.10
CA ASP A 51 1.96 -14.12 0.55
C ASP A 51 3.15 -13.38 -0.06
N PHE A 52 3.20 -13.31 -1.39
CA PHE A 52 4.23 -12.54 -2.11
C PHE A 52 4.21 -11.05 -1.72
N LEU A 53 3.03 -10.44 -1.67
CA LEU A 53 2.84 -9.05 -1.21
C LEU A 53 3.39 -8.87 0.21
N LEU A 54 2.98 -9.74 1.14
CA LEU A 54 3.34 -9.62 2.56
C LEU A 54 4.85 -9.81 2.79
N ALA A 55 5.46 -10.79 2.11
CA ALA A 55 6.90 -11.02 2.16
C ALA A 55 7.67 -9.81 1.62
N THR A 56 7.30 -9.32 0.43
CA THR A 56 7.94 -8.16 -0.20
C THR A 56 7.83 -6.91 0.65
N LEU A 57 6.66 -6.68 1.27
CA LEU A 57 6.43 -5.58 2.19
C LEU A 57 7.31 -5.69 3.44
N ALA A 58 7.38 -6.88 4.05
CA ALA A 58 8.17 -7.11 5.25
C ALA A 58 9.66 -6.85 4.98
N ASP A 59 10.19 -7.31 3.85
CA ASP A 59 11.58 -7.08 3.48
C ASP A 59 11.86 -5.60 3.19
N TRP A 60 10.94 -4.90 2.52
CA TRP A 60 11.06 -3.46 2.34
C TRP A 60 11.06 -2.68 3.66
N MET A 61 10.28 -3.11 4.66
CA MET A 61 10.27 -2.47 5.98
C MET A 61 11.59 -2.67 6.72
N LYS A 62 12.19 -3.87 6.66
CA LYS A 62 13.49 -4.16 7.30
C LYS A 62 14.63 -3.29 6.75
N MET A 63 14.62 -3.02 5.44
CA MET A 63 15.64 -2.17 4.79
C MET A 63 15.58 -0.70 5.20
N ARG A 64 14.54 -0.26 5.92
CA ARG A 64 14.33 1.13 6.35
C ARG A 64 14.57 1.37 7.84
N THR A 65 14.74 0.33 8.63
CA THR A 65 15.21 0.37 10.03
C THR A 65 16.72 0.32 10.07
#